data_AF-A0A2A5G6C0-F1
#
_entry.id   AF-A0A2A5G6C0-F1
#
_cell.length_a   1.000
_cell.length_b   1.000
_cell.length_c   1.000
_cell.angle_alpha   90.00
_cell.angle_beta   90.00
_cell.angle_gamma   90.00
#
_symmetry.space_group_name_H-M   'P 1'
#
loop_
_entity.id
_entity.type
_entity.pdbx_description
1 polymer ?
#
loop_
_entity_poly.entity_id
_entity_poly.type
_entity_poly.pdbx_seq_one_letter_code
_entity_poly.pdbx_strand_id
1 'polypeptide(L)'
;MDPKDTKKDKEGFKPTMTKAQAVKLVHRVVPDLDDKGQSKLGKDDIPKTKKESIREADVLNFAEYEDKVVVVTTSGEKLEHTK
;
A
#
# COMPACT_ATOMS: atom_id res chain seq x y z
N MET A 1 -4.49 -19.90 41.30
CA MET A 1 -3.41 -19.45 40.40
C MET A 1 -4.01 -19.40 39.02
N ASP A 2 -4.67 -18.29 38.75
CA ASP A 2 -5.34 -18.01 37.48
C ASP A 2 -4.28 -17.69 36.42
N PRO A 3 -4.36 -18.29 35.22
CA PRO A 3 -3.45 -17.92 34.14
C PRO A 3 -3.76 -16.47 33.72
N LYS A 4 -2.88 -15.57 34.15
CA LYS A 4 -2.78 -14.19 33.67
C LYS A 4 -2.64 -14.20 32.14
N ASP A 5 -3.63 -13.61 31.49
CA ASP A 5 -3.45 -12.60 30.44
C ASP A 5 -2.28 -12.83 29.47
N THR A 6 -2.54 -13.62 28.43
CA THR A 6 -1.80 -13.56 27.16
C THR A 6 -2.76 -13.22 26.02
N LYS A 7 -3.42 -12.06 26.10
CA LYS A 7 -3.98 -11.36 24.93
C LYS A 7 -3.11 -10.13 24.64
N LYS A 8 -1.87 -10.37 24.24
CA LYS A 8 -0.99 -9.31 23.75
C LYS A 8 -1.10 -9.25 22.22
N ASP A 9 -1.49 -8.07 21.75
CA ASP A 9 -1.24 -7.56 20.38
C ASP A 9 -2.15 -8.04 19.24
N LYS A 10 -3.48 -7.91 19.36
CA LYS A 10 -4.38 -7.83 18.18
C LYS A 10 -5.53 -6.82 18.33
N GLU A 11 -5.34 -5.77 19.13
CA GLU A 11 -6.25 -4.63 19.14
C GLU A 11 -5.99 -3.82 17.85
N GLY A 12 -6.92 -3.89 16.89
CA GLY A 12 -6.90 -3.07 15.67
C GLY A 12 -6.88 -3.84 14.35
N PHE A 13 -6.52 -5.13 14.32
CA PHE A 13 -6.52 -5.92 13.08
C PHE A 13 -7.93 -6.46 12.83
N LYS A 14 -8.74 -5.71 12.08
CA LYS A 14 -10.00 -6.22 11.50
C LYS A 14 -9.69 -6.76 10.10
N PRO A 15 -9.55 -8.08 9.87
CA PRO A 15 -9.44 -8.61 8.52
C PRO A 15 -10.82 -8.63 7.85
N THR A 16 -11.58 -7.53 7.95
CA THR A 16 -12.80 -7.32 7.18
C THR A 16 -12.47 -6.99 5.73
N MET A 17 -11.32 -6.35 5.51
CA MET A 17 -10.90 -5.93 4.20
C MET A 17 -10.09 -7.02 3.47
N THR A 18 -10.46 -7.29 2.23
CA THR A 18 -9.77 -8.25 1.34
C THR A 18 -8.55 -7.61 0.68
N LYS A 19 -7.61 -8.42 0.17
CA LYS A 19 -6.47 -7.92 -0.63
C LYS A 19 -6.95 -7.03 -1.78
N ALA A 20 -7.98 -7.47 -2.51
CA ALA A 20 -8.64 -6.71 -3.58
C ALA A 20 -9.12 -5.31 -3.16
N GLN A 21 -9.57 -5.14 -1.91
CA GLN A 21 -9.99 -3.84 -1.39
C GLN A 21 -8.79 -3.02 -0.94
N ALA A 22 -7.80 -3.64 -0.29
CA ALA A 22 -6.56 -2.96 0.11
C ALA A 22 -5.84 -2.32 -1.07
N VAL A 23 -5.66 -3.06 -2.17
CA VAL A 23 -4.99 -2.57 -3.38
C VAL A 23 -5.79 -1.52 -4.16
N LYS A 24 -7.09 -1.38 -3.90
CA LYS A 24 -7.92 -0.30 -4.46
C LYS A 24 -7.75 1.01 -3.71
N LEU A 25 -7.35 0.95 -2.44
CA LEU A 25 -7.14 2.12 -1.59
C LEU A 25 -5.71 2.66 -1.75
N VAL A 26 -4.73 1.78 -1.97
CA VAL A 26 -3.35 2.18 -2.19
C VAL A 26 -3.00 2.27 -3.68
N HIS A 27 -2.11 3.19 -4.01
CA HIS A 27 -1.51 3.29 -5.34
C HIS A 27 -0.01 3.48 -5.18
N ARG A 28 0.78 2.85 -6.05
CA ARG A 28 2.21 3.16 -6.15
C ARG A 28 2.41 4.41 -6.98
N VAL A 29 3.43 5.17 -6.64
CA VAL A 29 3.87 6.32 -7.42
C VAL A 29 4.99 5.84 -8.32
N VAL A 30 4.72 5.78 -9.63
CA VAL A 30 5.71 5.38 -10.63
C VAL A 30 6.01 6.53 -11.57
N PRO A 31 7.22 6.60 -12.14
CA PRO A 31 7.52 7.56 -13.19
C PRO A 31 6.55 7.39 -14.36
N ASP A 32 6.01 8.49 -14.86
CA ASP A 32 5.22 8.49 -16.08
C ASP A 32 6.21 8.45 -17.26
N LEU A 33 6.34 7.29 -17.89
CA LEU A 33 7.27 7.10 -19.00
C LEU A 33 6.61 7.47 -20.35
N ASP A 34 7.40 8.07 -21.23
CA ASP A 34 7.15 8.25 -22.66
C ASP A 34 7.23 6.92 -23.42
N ASP A 35 6.76 6.91 -24.68
CA ASP A 35 6.83 5.75 -25.59
C ASP A 35 8.26 5.20 -25.76
N LYS A 36 9.31 6.00 -25.50
CA LYS A 36 10.71 5.58 -25.50
C LYS A 36 11.23 5.08 -24.15
N GLY A 37 10.37 4.93 -23.15
CA GLY A 37 10.74 4.49 -21.80
C GLY A 37 11.45 5.55 -20.96
N GLN A 38 11.39 6.82 -21.36
CA GLN A 38 12.00 7.95 -20.65
C GLN A 38 10.97 8.64 -19.75
N SER A 39 11.35 9.10 -18.56
CA SER A 39 10.46 9.86 -17.67
C SER A 39 9.97 11.13 -18.36
N LYS A 40 8.65 11.30 -18.50
CA LYS A 40 8.07 12.53 -19.02
C LYS A 40 8.36 13.67 -18.06
N LEU A 41 8.95 14.73 -18.56
CA LEU A 41 9.24 15.93 -17.77
C LEU A 41 7.99 16.83 -17.73
N GLY A 42 7.76 17.44 -16.57
CA GLY A 42 6.70 18.41 -16.34
C GLY A 42 7.13 19.83 -16.65
N LYS A 43 6.35 20.81 -16.17
CA LYS A 43 6.85 22.18 -16.12
C LYS A 43 8.06 22.18 -15.17
N ASP A 44 9.10 22.91 -15.54
CA ASP A 44 10.34 23.05 -14.76
C ASP A 44 11.28 21.82 -14.77
N ASP A 45 11.21 20.96 -15.79
CA ASP A 45 12.11 19.80 -15.94
C ASP A 45 12.00 18.76 -14.80
N ILE A 46 10.85 18.73 -14.11
CA ILE A 46 10.60 17.78 -13.01
C ILE A 46 10.00 16.49 -13.58
N PRO A 47 10.53 15.30 -13.29
CA PRO A 47 9.96 14.05 -13.77
C PRO A 47 8.53 13.87 -13.24
N LYS A 48 7.58 13.72 -14.17
CA LYS A 48 6.19 13.39 -13.83
C LYS A 48 6.12 11.99 -13.28
N THR A 49 5.33 11.85 -12.25
CA THR A 49 4.93 10.56 -11.69
C THR A 49 3.43 10.38 -11.87
N LYS A 50 3.00 9.14 -12.08
CA LYS A 50 1.60 8.74 -12.06
C LYS A 50 1.31 7.80 -10.91
N LYS A 51 0.05 7.79 -10.48
CA LYS A 51 -0.47 6.79 -9.55
C LYS A 51 -0.84 5.55 -10.35
N GLU A 52 -0.21 4.42 -10.03
CA GLU A 52 -0.50 3.13 -10.64
C GLU A 52 -1.13 2.21 -9.60
N SER A 53 -2.20 1.53 -10.00
CA SER A 53 -2.89 0.58 -9.14
C SER A 53 -2.02 -0.66 -8.91
N ILE A 54 -1.96 -1.11 -7.67
CA ILE A 54 -1.27 -2.34 -7.29
C ILE A 54 -2.15 -3.53 -7.66
N ARG A 55 -1.55 -4.65 -8.08
CA ARG A 55 -2.28 -5.90 -8.26
C ARG A 55 -2.21 -6.71 -6.97
N GLU A 56 -3.21 -7.54 -6.72
CA GLU A 56 -3.22 -8.42 -5.54
C GLU A 56 -2.02 -9.38 -5.51
N ALA A 57 -1.51 -9.76 -6.69
CA ALA A 57 -0.32 -10.59 -6.84
C ALA A 57 0.96 -9.90 -6.34
N ASP A 58 0.99 -8.56 -6.37
CA ASP A 58 2.10 -7.77 -5.87
C ASP A 58 2.00 -7.51 -4.37
N VAL A 59 0.94 -7.95 -3.69
CA VAL A 59 0.78 -7.78 -2.23
C VAL A 59 1.43 -8.92 -1.48
N LEU A 60 2.57 -8.62 -0.85
CA LEU A 60 3.25 -9.51 0.07
C LEU A 60 2.48 -9.59 1.39
N ASN A 61 2.17 -8.44 1.98
CA ASN A 61 1.44 -8.34 3.24
C ASN A 61 0.56 -7.10 3.26
N PHE A 62 -0.52 -7.10 4.03
CA PHE A 62 -1.31 -5.91 4.27
C PHE A 62 -1.85 -5.91 5.69
N ALA A 63 -2.01 -4.72 6.25
CA ALA A 63 -2.58 -4.49 7.56
C ALA A 63 -3.61 -3.35 7.46
N GLU A 64 -4.83 -3.64 7.86
CA GLU A 64 -5.86 -2.63 8.09
C GLU A 64 -5.82 -2.20 9.56
N TYR A 65 -5.72 -0.90 9.78
CA TYR A 65 -5.89 -0.22 11.06
C TYR A 65 -7.17 0.63 11.00
N GLU A 66 -7.62 1.17 12.14
CA GLU A 66 -8.83 2.02 12.19
C GLU A 66 -8.73 3.26 11.29
N ASP A 67 -7.58 3.91 11.29
CA ASP A 67 -7.35 5.18 10.59
C ASP A 67 -6.68 5.01 9.22
N LYS A 68 -6.04 3.86 8.98
CA LYS A 68 -5.23 3.66 7.78
C LYS A 68 -5.11 2.22 7.34
N VAL A 69 -4.79 2.06 6.07
CA VAL A 69 -4.44 0.78 5.45
C VAL A 69 -2.97 0.83 5.06
N VAL A 70 -2.22 -0.19 5.44
CA VAL A 70 -0.81 -0.37 5.08
C VAL A 70 -0.71 -1.60 4.19
N VAL A 71 -0.15 -1.45 3.01
CA VAL A 71 0.10 -2.54 2.06
C VAL A 71 1.60 -2.61 1.80
N VAL A 72 2.18 -3.78 2.03
CA VAL A 72 3.57 -4.10 1.71
C VAL A 72 3.58 -4.93 0.44
N THR A 73 4.26 -4.44 -0.58
CA THR A 73 4.37 -5.13 -1.86
C THR A 73 5.51 -6.14 -1.85
N THR A 74 5.51 -7.07 -2.81
CA THR A 74 6.58 -8.04 -3.06
C THR A 74 7.90 -7.38 -3.42
N SER A 75 7.86 -6.15 -3.94
CA SER A 75 9.05 -5.32 -4.20
C SER A 75 9.63 -4.67 -2.94
N GLY A 76 9.01 -4.88 -1.77
CA GLY A 76 9.41 -4.25 -0.51
C GLY A 76 8.88 -2.82 -0.32
N GLU A 77 8.08 -2.32 -1.28
CA GLU A 77 7.48 -0.99 -1.19
C GLU A 77 6.31 -1.01 -0.21
N LYS A 78 6.30 -0.05 0.72
CA LYS A 78 5.23 0.14 1.70
C LYS A 78 4.33 1.29 1.23
N LEU A 79 3.06 0.98 1.03
CA LEU A 79 2.04 1.91 0.61
C LEU A 79 1.03 2.09 1.74
N GLU A 80 0.73 3.34 2.07
CA GLU A 80 -0.20 3.67 3.14
C GLU A 80 -1.34 4.51 2.57
N HIS A 81 -2.57 4.22 2.98
CA HIS A 81 -3.75 5.00 2.67
C HIS A 81 -4.48 5.34 3.96
N THR A 82 -4.54 6.62 4.30
CA THR A 82 -5.33 7.14 5.42
C THR A 82 -6.78 7.27 4.97
N LYS A 83 -7.73 6.76 5.77
CA LYS A 83 -9.17 6.78 5.48
C LYS A 83 -9.79 8.16 5.73
#